data_AF-A0A2E0IXN4-F1
#
_entry.id   AF-A0A2E0IXN4-F1
#
_cell.length_a   1.000
_cell.length_b   1.000
_cell.length_c   1.000
_cell.angle_alpha   90.00
_cell.angle_beta   90.00
_cell.angle_gamma   90.00
#
_symmetry.space_group_name_H-M   'P 1'
#
loop_
_entity.id
_entity.type
_entity.pdbx_description
1 polymer ?
#
loop_
_entity_poly.entity_id
_entity_poly.type
_entity_poly.pdbx_seq_one_letter_code
_entity_poly.pdbx_strand_id
1 'polypeptide(L)'
;MKHRILLGLAIFASATNCAHAEGVANAVGRVFGSFGAGVGQAATQPLRDSQPQWITIEPRSKEDCLAESHGVINSTYVRCWRGRQELTRFDAAGNRVVISERGIPEW
;
A
#
# COMPACT_ATOMS: atom_id res chain seq x y z
N MET A 1 -19.35 -24.33 -55.97
CA MET A 1 -19.35 -23.10 -56.79
C MET A 1 -19.18 -21.91 -55.84
N LYS A 2 -17.96 -21.37 -55.75
CA LYS A 2 -17.60 -19.97 -56.06
C LYS A 2 -18.39 -18.90 -55.27
N HIS A 3 -17.77 -18.36 -54.21
CA HIS A 3 -17.46 -16.94 -53.94
C HIS A 3 -16.37 -16.95 -52.83
N ARG A 4 -15.07 -16.65 -52.99
CA ARG A 4 -14.39 -15.39 -53.39
C ARG A 4 -14.96 -14.21 -52.57
N ILE A 5 -14.25 -13.45 -51.73
CA ILE A 5 -12.87 -12.96 -51.73
C ILE A 5 -12.58 -12.27 -50.37
N LEU A 6 -11.38 -12.53 -49.83
CA LEU A 6 -10.41 -11.63 -49.18
C LEU A 6 -10.87 -10.32 -48.51
N LEU A 7 -10.41 -10.09 -47.28
CA LEU A 7 -9.50 -9.00 -46.87
C LEU A 7 -9.15 -9.22 -45.39
N GLY A 8 -7.89 -9.39 -45.00
CA GLY A 8 -6.99 -8.29 -44.64
C GLY A 8 -7.04 -8.10 -43.11
N LEU A 9 -5.97 -7.95 -42.34
CA LEU A 9 -4.62 -7.52 -42.61
C LEU A 9 -3.78 -7.97 -41.38
N ALA A 10 -2.61 -8.56 -41.63
CA ALA A 10 -1.62 -8.76 -40.59
C ALA A 10 -1.03 -7.39 -40.19
N ILE A 11 -0.91 -7.11 -38.90
CA ILE A 11 0.05 -6.13 -38.39
C ILE A 11 0.84 -6.80 -37.28
N PHE A 12 1.98 -7.35 -37.69
CA PHE A 12 3.15 -7.49 -36.83
C PHE A 12 3.60 -6.08 -36.46
N ALA A 13 3.58 -5.73 -35.18
CA ALA A 13 4.33 -4.62 -34.63
C ALA A 13 5.15 -5.13 -33.44
N SER A 14 6.26 -5.77 -33.77
CA SER A 14 7.41 -5.87 -32.87
C SER A 14 8.09 -4.50 -32.80
N ALA A 15 8.00 -3.84 -31.65
CA ALA A 15 8.88 -2.74 -31.27
C ALA A 15 9.14 -2.80 -29.77
N THR A 16 10.18 -3.54 -29.39
CA THR A 16 10.95 -3.28 -28.18
C THR A 16 11.53 -1.88 -28.27
N ASN A 17 11.06 -0.99 -27.40
CA ASN A 17 11.81 0.17 -26.94
C ASN A 17 11.60 0.27 -25.43
N CYS A 18 12.55 -0.29 -24.69
CA CYS A 18 12.77 0.05 -23.29
C CYS A 18 13.33 1.47 -23.28
N ALA A 19 12.47 2.46 -23.07
CA ALA A 19 12.88 3.80 -22.69
C ALA A 19 12.34 4.07 -21.29
N HIS A 20 13.26 4.02 -20.33
CA HIS A 20 13.11 4.55 -18.98
C HIS A 20 12.54 5.97 -19.07
N ALA A 21 11.33 6.16 -18.55
CA ALA A 21 10.81 7.46 -18.17
C ALA A 21 10.37 7.32 -16.71
N GLU A 22 11.30 7.67 -15.83
CA GLU A 22 11.01 8.00 -14.44
C GLU A 22 10.00 9.15 -14.44
N GLY A 23 8.80 8.88 -13.95
CA GLY A 23 7.76 9.89 -13.83
C GLY A 23 6.36 9.33 -14.05
N VAL A 24 5.57 9.33 -12.98
CA VAL A 24 4.10 9.21 -13.01
C VAL A 24 3.54 7.79 -13.22
N ALA A 25 3.80 6.90 -12.28
CA ALA A 25 3.02 5.67 -12.07
C ALA A 25 1.73 5.92 -11.24
N ASN A 26 0.96 6.94 -11.59
CA ASN A 26 -0.34 7.25 -10.98
C ASN A 26 -1.42 7.39 -12.06
N ALA A 27 -1.66 6.35 -12.86
CA ALA A 27 -2.78 6.38 -13.82
C ALA A 27 -3.21 4.98 -14.35
N VAL A 28 -3.10 3.91 -13.55
CA VAL A 28 -3.73 2.63 -13.92
C VAL A 28 -4.99 2.48 -13.06
N GLY A 29 -6.10 3.02 -13.57
CA GLY A 29 -7.37 2.97 -12.83
C GLY A 29 -8.50 3.75 -13.48
N ARG A 30 -8.75 3.55 -14.78
CA ARG A 30 -9.96 4.08 -15.43
C ARG A 30 -10.47 3.16 -16.51
N VAL A 31 -11.07 2.02 -16.15
CA VAL A 31 -12.25 1.49 -16.86
C VAL A 31 -13.02 0.58 -15.89
N PHE A 32 -13.99 1.14 -15.15
CA PHE A 32 -15.14 0.37 -14.67
C PHE A 32 -16.41 1.20 -14.84
N GLY A 33 -17.26 0.74 -15.76
CA GLY A 33 -18.73 0.76 -15.71
C GLY A 33 -19.44 2.07 -15.34
N SER A 34 -19.90 2.79 -16.36
CA SER A 34 -20.84 3.90 -16.28
C SER A 34 -22.29 3.47 -15.95
N PHE A 35 -22.51 2.74 -14.86
CA PHE A 35 -23.85 2.42 -14.32
C PHE A 35 -23.78 2.25 -12.79
N GLY A 36 -24.02 3.32 -12.01
CA GLY A 36 -24.06 3.25 -10.54
C GLY A 36 -23.66 4.51 -9.76
N ALA A 37 -23.64 5.69 -10.40
CA ALA A 37 -23.06 6.94 -9.87
C ALA A 37 -23.80 7.62 -8.69
N GLY A 38 -24.68 6.91 -7.96
CA GLY A 38 -25.41 7.47 -6.82
C GLY A 38 -25.18 6.75 -5.48
N VAL A 39 -24.85 5.47 -5.51
CA VAL A 39 -24.78 4.63 -4.29
C VAL A 39 -23.38 4.09 -4.00
N GLY A 40 -22.49 4.02 -5.00
CA GLY A 40 -21.13 3.50 -4.83
C GLY A 40 -20.15 4.47 -4.17
N GLN A 41 -20.34 5.78 -4.34
CA GLN A 41 -19.44 6.79 -3.74
C GLN A 41 -19.64 6.93 -2.23
N ALA A 42 -20.89 6.91 -1.76
CA ALA A 42 -21.19 6.95 -0.33
C ALA A 42 -20.74 5.67 0.42
N ALA A 43 -20.72 4.52 -0.26
CA ALA A 43 -20.26 3.26 0.32
C ALA A 43 -18.73 3.11 0.35
N THR A 44 -17.99 3.80 -0.53
CA THR A 44 -16.52 3.67 -0.64
C THR A 44 -15.73 4.69 0.18
N GLN A 45 -16.35 5.81 0.58
CA GLN A 45 -15.73 6.77 1.50
C GLN A 45 -15.29 6.18 2.85
N PRO A 46 -16.14 5.46 3.60
CA PRO A 46 -15.70 4.87 4.88
C PRO A 46 -14.64 3.77 4.70
N LEU A 47 -14.61 3.09 3.54
CA LEU A 47 -13.59 2.09 3.20
C LEU A 47 -12.23 2.71 2.88
N ARG A 48 -12.21 3.93 2.32
CA ARG A 48 -10.97 4.62 1.98
C ARG A 48 -10.26 5.15 3.23
N ASP A 49 -11.03 5.61 4.22
CA ASP A 49 -10.51 6.14 5.48
C ASP A 49 -10.10 5.05 6.47
N SER A 50 -10.51 3.80 6.22
CA SER A 50 -10.10 2.61 6.97
C SER A 50 -9.03 1.79 6.26
N GLN A 51 -8.29 2.38 5.30
CA GLN A 51 -7.13 1.72 4.70
C GLN A 51 -5.98 1.59 5.71
N PRO A 52 -5.28 0.44 5.73
CA PRO A 52 -4.09 0.26 6.56
C PRO A 52 -3.00 1.29 6.21
N GLN A 53 -2.42 1.92 7.21
CA GLN A 53 -1.35 2.91 7.08
C GLN A 53 -0.17 2.58 7.97
N TRP A 54 1.05 2.80 7.46
CA TRP A 54 2.27 2.64 8.27
C TRP A 54 2.41 3.84 9.20
N ILE A 55 2.41 3.58 10.50
CA ILE A 55 2.67 4.57 11.54
C ILE A 55 4.05 4.31 12.11
N THR A 56 4.91 5.34 12.14
CA THR A 56 6.23 5.26 12.76
C THR A 56 6.10 5.51 14.26
N ILE A 57 6.61 4.58 15.05
CA ILE A 57 6.86 4.74 16.48
C ILE A 57 8.33 5.08 16.63
N GLU A 58 8.59 6.30 17.05
CA GLU A 58 9.94 6.83 17.16
C GLU A 58 10.77 6.06 18.22
N PRO A 59 12.08 5.91 17.99
CA PRO A 59 13.02 5.44 18.99
C PRO A 59 12.96 6.29 20.26
N ARG A 60 13.06 5.67 21.44
CA ARG A 60 13.17 6.37 22.72
C ARG A 60 14.57 6.32 23.31
N SER A 61 14.78 7.12 24.36
CA SER A 61 16.05 7.17 25.09
C SER A 61 16.41 5.81 25.71
N LYS A 62 17.71 5.59 25.92
CA LYS A 62 18.19 4.35 26.54
C LYS A 62 17.62 4.18 27.94
N GLU A 63 17.54 5.26 28.69
CA GLU A 63 17.06 5.32 30.07
C GLU A 63 15.58 4.91 30.15
N ASP A 64 14.74 5.45 29.27
CA ASP A 64 13.32 5.10 29.21
C ASP A 64 13.12 3.64 28.81
N CYS A 65 13.89 3.15 27.84
CA CYS A 65 13.80 1.76 27.39
C CYS A 65 14.29 0.76 28.43
N LEU A 66 15.31 1.12 29.23
CA LEU A 66 15.75 0.31 30.36
C LEU A 66 14.70 0.30 31.47
N ALA A 67 14.08 1.45 31.77
CA ALA A 67 12.99 1.51 32.74
C ALA A 67 11.81 0.60 32.33
N GLU A 68 11.41 0.65 31.06
CA GLU A 68 10.32 -0.17 30.52
C GLU A 68 10.65 -1.68 30.47
N SER A 69 11.91 -2.03 30.27
CA SER A 69 12.37 -3.42 30.24
C SER A 69 12.80 -3.95 31.61
N HIS A 70 12.54 -3.22 32.70
CA HIS A 70 12.95 -3.54 34.07
C HIS A 70 14.47 -3.77 34.21
N GLY A 71 15.27 -3.00 33.47
CA GLY A 71 16.73 -3.08 33.46
C GLY A 71 17.31 -4.22 32.64
N VAL A 72 16.49 -4.95 31.86
CA VAL A 72 16.93 -6.12 31.09
C VAL A 72 17.00 -5.82 29.60
N ILE A 73 18.14 -6.09 28.98
CA ILE A 73 18.31 -5.97 27.52
C ILE A 73 17.60 -7.16 26.85
N ASN A 74 16.30 -7.01 26.60
CA ASN A 74 15.44 -8.00 25.95
C ASN A 74 14.81 -7.43 24.66
N SER A 75 13.89 -8.18 24.03
CA SER A 75 13.20 -7.74 22.82
C SER A 75 12.39 -6.45 23.02
N THR A 76 11.82 -6.22 24.20
CA THR A 76 11.12 -4.99 24.56
C THR A 76 12.08 -3.80 24.55
N TYR A 77 13.26 -3.95 25.17
CA TYR A 77 14.31 -2.94 25.13
C TYR A 77 14.71 -2.59 23.68
N VAL A 78 15.00 -3.61 22.87
CA VAL A 78 15.45 -3.40 21.48
C VAL A 78 14.36 -2.71 20.64
N ARG A 79 13.09 -3.11 20.79
CA ARG A 79 11.95 -2.49 20.11
C ARG A 79 11.72 -1.04 20.54
N CYS A 80 11.92 -0.74 21.82
CA CYS A 80 11.84 0.62 22.34
C CYS A 80 12.97 1.50 21.80
N TRP A 81 14.20 0.98 21.82
CA TRP A 81 15.40 1.75 21.52
C TRP A 81 15.60 1.99 20.02
N ARG A 82 15.12 1.09 19.15
CA ARG A 82 15.21 1.24 17.69
C ARG A 82 13.96 1.84 17.04
N GLY A 83 12.88 2.00 17.80
CA GLY A 83 11.58 2.29 17.24
C GLY A 83 11.08 1.17 16.31
N ARG A 84 9.95 1.42 15.65
CA ARG A 84 9.35 0.49 14.68
C ARG A 84 8.31 1.18 13.83
N GLN A 85 7.90 0.53 12.73
CA GLN A 85 6.71 0.90 11.99
C GLN A 85 5.62 -0.15 12.19
N GLU A 86 4.40 0.32 12.43
CA GLU A 86 3.23 -0.52 12.61
C GLU A 86 2.20 -0.22 11.50
N LEU A 87 1.87 -1.23 10.71
CA LEU A 87 0.79 -1.15 9.73
C LEU A 87 -0.52 -1.21 10.50
N THR A 88 -1.21 -0.09 10.56
CA THR A 88 -2.33 0.12 11.45
C THR A 88 -3.61 0.33 10.65
N ARG A 89 -4.69 -0.31 11.06
CA ARG A 89 -6.04 -0.06 10.57
C ARG A 89 -6.94 0.28 11.75
N PHE A 90 -7.96 1.11 11.54
CA PHE A 90 -9.02 1.30 12.51
C PHE A 90 -10.17 0.33 12.23
N ASP A 91 -10.70 -0.31 13.26
CA ASP A 91 -11.90 -1.13 13.15
C ASP A 91 -13.17 -0.26 13.05
N ALA A 92 -14.34 -0.89 12.91
CA ALA A 92 -15.62 -0.17 12.81
C ALA A 92 -16.00 0.58 14.10
N ALA A 93 -15.38 0.25 15.24
CA ALA A 93 -15.57 0.93 16.52
C ALA A 93 -14.52 2.04 16.74
N GLY A 94 -13.60 2.25 15.80
CA GLY A 94 -12.52 3.24 15.91
C GLY A 94 -11.32 2.76 16.73
N ASN A 95 -11.24 1.48 17.09
CA ASN A 95 -10.07 0.95 17.78
C ASN A 95 -8.91 0.74 16.81
N ARG A 96 -7.71 1.04 17.29
CA ARG A 96 -6.47 0.81 16.58
C ARG A 96 -6.14 -0.69 16.52
N VAL A 97 -6.00 -1.23 15.33
CA VAL A 97 -5.60 -2.63 15.07
C VAL A 97 -4.27 -2.65 14.32
N VAL A 98 -3.27 -3.29 14.90
CA VAL A 98 -1.96 -3.51 14.27
C VAL A 98 -2.03 -4.79 13.43
N ILE A 99 -1.78 -4.67 12.13
CA ILE A 99 -1.80 -5.77 11.16
C ILE A 99 -0.41 -6.37 11.01
N SER A 100 0.62 -5.52 10.98
CA SER A 100 2.00 -5.94 10.78
C SER A 100 2.97 -4.95 11.43
N GLU A 101 4.15 -5.43 11.78
CA GLU A 101 5.23 -4.66 12.37
C GLU A 101 6.51 -4.85 11.57
N ARG A 102 7.31 -3.78 11.43
CA ARG A 102 8.64 -3.84 10.83
C ARG A 102 9.60 -2.84 11.51
N GLY A 103 10.90 -3.01 11.30
CA GLY A 103 11.88 -1.99 11.67
C GLY A 103 11.70 -0.71 10.84
N ILE A 104 12.19 0.41 11.35
CA ILE A 104 12.20 1.67 10.59
C ILE A 104 13.14 1.49 9.38
N PRO A 105 12.67 1.70 8.15
CA PRO A 105 13.51 1.56 6.95
C PRO A 105 14.66 2.58 6.97
N GLU A 106 15.87 2.13 6.66
CA GLU A 106 17.02 2.98 6.37
C GLU A 106 16.95 3.34 4.88
N TRP A 107 16.79 4.63 4.55
CA TRP A 107 16.71 5.14 3.18
C TRP A 107 17.79 6.19 2.94
#